data_AF-A0A8J9V2A8-F1
#
_entry.id   AF-A0A8J9V2A8-F1
#
_cell.length_a   1.000
_cell.length_b   1.000
_cell.length_c   1.000
_cell.angle_alpha   90.00
_cell.angle_beta   90.00
_cell.angle_gamma   90.00
#
_symmetry.space_group_name_H-M   'P 1'
#
loop_
_entity.id
_entity.type
_entity.pdbx_description
1 polymer ?
#
loop_
_entity_poly.entity_id
_entity_poly.type
_entity_poly.pdbx_seq_one_letter_code
_entity_poly.pdbx_strand_id
1 'polypeptide(L)'
;MVLEWQHRAVFLINYVTVLGVECSIITKIEHRDGWTAVGKQITAMMLVRLNMRVALAALCGGVMLVTLYWGRCGDMGHRPIGSMPSNELIDRVSDEIECSINGEYSVACRRDHDQVYVPFSFIHKYFEIYGKITSVDGVEKFEWSHSYSKVYHPKKKYDPRSTFTTFENYNVEVRDRVKCISGIEGVPVSTQWEPRGFFYPTQIAQFGLAHYSKNITEPPPRVKILDDGEKFLEKWIVSNDAMMTREFDAELKSNVIRFSTSDHVSSQVWLKLNLSQDFVLSMDLKLKPNSSMTVVLQNKDKKETVYLHYITSLQLIYAQEDHTYYGIGVDQKWRKITRDLIIDMQKGWALQDKPKRKSPRNKFKISSLILSGSGAVGNVRVASSSHTEHFYAAARWLVAAQRARGGWPVPARRRVAPGVPDLEPGWHSAMSQGHGISVLARAYHRGGDARYLRAARRALHLLDVPARAGGVRAMWMDRYVWYEEYPTKPPLFVLNGFIYTLLGLYDLHVIEGENSISLAKKMFDDGMLSLKTLLPLFDTGSGSFYDLRHFTLGVAPNIARWDYHATHVNQLYLLAGLDPDPILINTAKRWEGYMQGKRAAHN
;
A
#
# COMPACT_ATOMS: atom_id res chain seq x y z
N MET A 1 1.97 27.67 6.31
CA MET A 1 1.85 28.01 4.88
C MET A 1 3.12 28.57 4.21
N VAL A 2 4.26 28.73 4.91
CA VAL A 2 5.56 29.12 4.27
C VAL A 2 6.58 27.96 4.21
N LEU A 3 6.31 26.81 4.84
CA LEU A 3 7.13 25.60 4.74
C LEU A 3 6.65 24.60 3.67
N GLU A 4 5.51 24.86 3.05
CA GLU A 4 4.94 24.02 1.98
C GLU A 4 5.47 24.37 0.57
N TRP A 5 6.16 25.50 0.46
CA TRP A 5 6.80 25.97 -0.77
C TRP A 5 8.22 25.39 -0.97
N GLN A 6 8.92 25.01 0.11
CA GLN A 6 10.28 24.45 -0.01
C GLN A 6 10.31 22.98 -0.47
N HIS A 7 9.24 22.20 -0.23
CA HIS A 7 9.16 20.82 -0.73
C HIS A 7 8.66 20.71 -2.19
N ARG A 8 7.99 21.74 -2.73
CA ARG A 8 7.52 21.75 -4.13
C ARG A 8 8.51 22.39 -5.11
N ALA A 9 9.44 23.21 -4.65
CA ALA A 9 10.45 23.85 -5.51
C ALA A 9 11.54 22.89 -6.02
N VAL A 10 11.82 21.79 -5.31
CA VAL A 10 12.78 20.75 -5.76
C VAL A 10 12.20 19.87 -6.88
N PHE A 11 10.87 19.89 -7.07
CA PHE A 11 10.17 19.07 -8.07
C PHE A 11 10.00 19.73 -9.44
N LEU A 12 10.18 21.06 -9.55
CA LEU A 12 10.00 21.78 -10.83
C LEU A 12 11.30 22.00 -11.63
N ILE A 13 12.48 21.86 -11.02
CA ILE A 13 13.76 22.12 -11.69
C ILE A 13 14.23 20.91 -12.55
N ASN A 14 13.68 19.71 -12.34
CA ASN A 14 14.01 18.53 -13.14
C ASN A 14 13.12 18.33 -14.39
N TYR A 15 12.17 19.23 -14.67
CA TYR A 15 11.18 19.04 -15.73
C TYR A 15 11.42 19.84 -17.02
N VAL A 16 12.54 20.55 -17.18
CA VAL A 16 12.83 21.37 -18.38
C VAL A 16 14.02 20.86 -19.21
N THR A 17 14.68 19.75 -18.84
CA THR A 17 15.88 19.27 -19.56
C THR A 17 15.72 17.95 -20.32
N VAL A 18 14.51 17.56 -20.73
CA VAL A 18 14.31 16.38 -21.60
C VAL A 18 13.15 16.60 -22.58
N LEU A 19 13.32 17.48 -23.56
CA LEU A 19 12.59 17.43 -24.84
C LEU A 19 13.44 18.13 -25.91
N GLY A 20 14.19 17.33 -26.67
CA GLY A 20 15.06 17.79 -27.75
C GLY A 20 15.36 16.66 -28.74
N VAL A 21 14.30 16.30 -29.48
CA VAL A 21 14.20 15.53 -30.74
C VAL A 21 15.53 15.15 -31.43
N GLU A 22 15.78 13.84 -31.56
CA GLU A 22 16.68 13.27 -32.57
C GLU A 22 15.99 13.27 -33.95
N CYS A 23 16.68 13.81 -34.95
CA CYS A 23 16.33 13.64 -36.37
C CYS A 23 17.58 13.16 -37.11
N SER A 24 17.53 11.93 -37.62
CA SER A 24 18.57 11.33 -38.47
C SER A 24 18.60 11.98 -39.85
N ILE A 25 19.80 12.34 -40.33
CA ILE A 25 20.09 12.47 -41.77
C ILE A 25 21.39 11.73 -42.10
N ILE A 26 21.28 10.88 -43.11
CA ILE A 26 22.30 10.04 -43.74
C ILE A 26 23.11 10.87 -44.75
N THR A 27 24.44 10.69 -44.79
CA THR A 27 25.31 10.62 -46.00
C THR A 27 26.77 10.38 -45.55
N LYS A 28 27.33 9.16 -45.70
CA LYS A 28 28.16 8.63 -46.80
C LYS A 28 29.55 9.29 -46.96
N ILE A 29 30.61 8.51 -46.74
CA ILE A 29 31.95 8.39 -47.40
C ILE A 29 32.84 7.59 -46.40
N GLU A 30 32.92 6.27 -46.48
CA GLU A 30 33.88 5.44 -47.25
C GLU A 30 35.39 5.63 -46.96
N HIS A 31 35.96 4.55 -46.41
CA HIS A 31 37.28 3.96 -46.64
C HIS A 31 38.55 4.41 -45.87
N ARG A 32 39.11 3.38 -45.19
CA ARG A 32 40.48 2.84 -45.20
C ARG A 32 41.39 3.02 -43.97
N ASP A 33 41.68 1.86 -43.39
CA ASP A 33 42.98 1.31 -42.99
C ASP A 33 43.91 2.08 -42.03
N GLY A 34 44.13 1.47 -40.86
CA GLY A 34 45.46 0.93 -40.54
C GLY A 34 46.34 1.65 -39.51
N TRP A 35 46.67 0.88 -38.45
CA TRP A 35 47.99 0.79 -37.78
C TRP A 35 48.44 1.82 -36.71
N THR A 36 48.56 1.28 -35.49
CA THR A 36 49.67 1.34 -34.51
C THR A 36 50.17 2.67 -33.90
N ALA A 37 49.89 2.78 -32.59
CA ALA A 37 50.81 2.91 -31.44
C ALA A 37 51.87 4.04 -31.32
N VAL A 38 52.04 4.44 -30.05
CA VAL A 38 53.21 5.04 -29.36
C VAL A 38 53.12 6.56 -29.08
N GLY A 39 53.28 6.92 -27.79
CA GLY A 39 53.86 8.21 -27.37
C GLY A 39 53.07 9.03 -26.36
N LYS A 40 53.32 8.82 -25.06
CA LYS A 40 52.95 9.71 -23.95
C LYS A 40 53.78 11.01 -23.96
N GLN A 41 53.23 12.05 -23.30
CA GLN A 41 53.92 13.19 -22.63
C GLN A 41 54.43 14.33 -23.55
N ILE A 42 54.23 15.64 -23.33
CA ILE A 42 53.85 16.50 -22.19
C ILE A 42 53.28 17.81 -22.78
N THR A 43 52.15 18.30 -22.27
CA THR A 43 51.97 19.70 -21.80
C THR A 43 50.63 19.83 -21.08
N ALA A 44 50.69 19.91 -19.76
CA ALA A 44 49.60 20.35 -18.91
C ALA A 44 49.54 21.89 -18.88
N MET A 45 48.38 22.40 -18.47
CA MET A 45 48.08 23.77 -18.02
C MET A 45 47.82 24.84 -19.10
N MET A 46 46.53 25.05 -19.41
CA MET A 46 45.87 26.32 -19.12
C MET A 46 44.38 26.06 -18.80
N LEU A 47 44.12 25.87 -17.50
CA LEU A 47 42.79 25.97 -16.90
C LEU A 47 42.35 27.45 -16.97
N VAL A 48 41.53 27.81 -17.96
CA VAL A 48 40.72 29.03 -17.84
C VAL A 48 39.57 28.70 -16.89
N ARG A 49 39.71 29.17 -15.64
CA ARG A 49 38.63 29.18 -14.65
C ARG A 49 37.50 30.07 -15.19
N LEU A 50 36.54 29.48 -15.87
CA LEU A 50 35.28 30.15 -16.16
C LEU A 50 34.59 30.40 -14.82
N ASN A 51 34.52 31.66 -14.41
CA ASN A 51 33.92 32.05 -13.15
C ASN A 51 32.42 31.76 -13.22
N MET A 52 31.98 30.67 -12.57
CA MET A 52 30.59 30.19 -12.56
C MET A 52 29.57 31.28 -12.22
N ARG A 53 29.95 32.31 -11.45
CA ARG A 53 29.09 33.46 -11.14
C ARG A 53 28.82 34.35 -12.36
N VAL A 54 29.80 34.51 -13.25
CA VAL A 54 29.66 35.28 -14.49
C VAL A 54 28.83 34.50 -15.52
N ALA A 55 29.04 33.18 -15.60
CA ALA A 55 28.22 32.31 -16.44
C ALA A 55 26.75 32.30 -15.98
N LEU A 56 26.51 32.22 -14.66
CA LEU A 56 25.15 32.26 -14.10
C LEU A 56 24.51 33.65 -14.29
N ALA A 57 25.26 34.74 -14.12
CA ALA A 57 24.77 36.09 -14.34
C ALA A 57 24.42 36.35 -15.82
N ALA A 58 25.22 35.83 -16.76
CA ALA A 58 24.91 35.89 -18.19
C ALA A 58 23.65 35.10 -18.54
N LEU A 59 23.45 33.94 -17.91
CA LEU A 59 22.28 33.09 -18.13
C LEU A 59 21.01 33.73 -17.54
N CYS A 60 21.09 34.33 -16.36
CA CYS A 60 19.99 35.10 -15.77
C CYS A 60 19.67 36.37 -16.59
N GLY A 61 20.69 37.07 -17.11
CA GLY A 61 20.52 38.20 -18.00
C GLY A 61 19.85 37.82 -19.33
N GLY A 62 20.21 36.66 -19.89
CA GLY A 62 19.56 36.10 -21.08
C GLY A 62 18.09 35.77 -20.85
N VAL A 63 17.75 35.17 -19.70
CA VAL A 63 16.34 34.88 -19.35
C VAL A 63 15.54 36.17 -19.14
N MET A 64 16.12 37.20 -18.52
CA MET A 64 15.48 38.52 -18.39
C MET A 64 15.26 39.21 -19.75
N LEU A 65 16.21 39.09 -20.68
CA LEU A 65 16.07 39.66 -22.02
C LEU A 65 15.00 38.94 -22.83
N VAL A 66 14.87 37.62 -22.69
CA VAL A 66 13.80 36.83 -23.34
C VAL A 66 12.42 37.15 -22.75
N THR A 67 12.32 37.33 -21.43
CA THR A 67 11.04 37.73 -20.81
C THR A 67 10.65 39.17 -21.11
N LEU A 68 11.61 40.09 -21.25
CA LEU A 68 11.36 41.46 -21.72
C LEU A 68 11.03 41.53 -23.21
N TYR A 69 11.61 40.66 -24.03
CA TYR A 69 11.29 40.54 -25.46
C TYR A 69 9.88 39.95 -25.66
N TRP A 70 9.50 38.91 -24.91
CA TRP A 70 8.12 38.40 -24.93
C TRP A 70 7.10 39.36 -24.32
N GLY A 71 7.49 40.15 -23.31
CA GLY A 71 6.65 41.23 -22.77
C GLY A 71 6.40 42.39 -23.73
N ARG A 72 7.23 42.56 -24.77
CA ARG A 72 7.09 43.61 -25.80
C ARG A 72 6.55 43.12 -27.16
N CYS A 73 6.37 41.81 -27.35
CA CYS A 73 5.70 41.24 -28.53
C CYS A 73 4.18 41.03 -28.36
N GLY A 74 3.60 41.51 -27.25
CA GLY A 74 2.15 41.49 -27.02
C GLY A 74 1.38 42.66 -27.64
N ASP A 75 2.05 43.59 -28.32
CA ASP A 75 1.42 44.82 -28.82
C ASP A 75 1.94 45.20 -30.21
N MET A 76 1.47 44.49 -31.24
CA MET A 76 1.48 44.97 -32.63
C MET A 76 0.22 44.48 -33.34
N GLY A 77 -0.76 45.37 -33.44
CA GLY A 77 -1.95 45.17 -34.23
C GLY A 77 -1.63 45.14 -35.74
N HIS A 78 -2.12 44.10 -36.42
CA HIS A 78 -2.34 44.11 -37.85
C HIS A 78 -3.85 44.06 -38.12
N ARG A 79 -4.38 45.20 -38.60
CA ARG A 79 -5.69 45.27 -39.25
C ARG A 79 -5.61 44.57 -40.61
N PRO A 80 -6.54 43.65 -40.94
CA PRO A 80 -6.98 43.47 -42.31
C PRO A 80 -8.21 44.35 -42.53
N ILE A 81 -8.14 45.17 -43.57
CA ILE A 81 -9.27 45.90 -44.12
C ILE A 81 -10.20 44.89 -44.81
N GLY A 82 -11.50 44.97 -44.50
CA GLY A 82 -12.57 44.64 -45.45
C GLY A 82 -13.14 43.23 -45.41
N SER A 83 -14.17 43.03 -44.59
CA SER A 83 -15.44 42.43 -45.02
C SER A 83 -16.44 42.52 -43.88
N MET A 84 -17.58 43.18 -44.12
CA MET A 84 -18.67 43.31 -43.16
C MET A 84 -19.13 41.93 -42.64
N PRO A 85 -19.24 41.74 -41.31
CA PRO A 85 -20.11 40.74 -40.74
C PRO A 85 -21.46 41.39 -40.41
N SER A 86 -22.51 40.75 -40.89
CA SER A 86 -23.89 40.92 -40.46
C SER A 86 -24.01 40.90 -38.92
N ASN A 87 -25.00 41.63 -38.43
CA ASN A 87 -25.40 41.93 -37.05
C ASN A 87 -25.63 40.75 -36.06
N GLU A 88 -25.02 39.58 -36.23
CA GLU A 88 -25.24 38.40 -35.37
C GLU A 88 -24.12 38.10 -34.37
N LEU A 89 -23.03 38.87 -34.34
CA LEU A 89 -21.86 38.63 -33.47
C LEU A 89 -21.76 39.54 -32.23
N ILE A 90 -22.73 40.42 -31.99
CA ILE A 90 -22.70 41.36 -30.86
C ILE A 90 -23.26 40.74 -29.56
N ASP A 91 -23.93 39.58 -29.62
CA ASP A 91 -24.64 39.00 -28.45
C ASP A 91 -23.85 37.92 -27.68
N ARG A 92 -22.60 37.60 -28.07
CA ARG A 92 -21.81 36.52 -27.43
C ARG A 92 -20.66 36.98 -26.54
N VAL A 93 -20.53 38.28 -26.29
CA VAL A 93 -19.46 38.86 -25.44
C VAL A 93 -19.96 39.19 -24.02
N SER A 94 -21.26 38.98 -23.73
CA SER A 94 -21.90 39.48 -22.50
C SER A 94 -21.99 38.49 -21.32
N ASP A 95 -21.51 37.26 -21.46
CA ASP A 95 -21.81 36.20 -20.48
C ASP A 95 -20.65 35.86 -19.54
N GLU A 96 -19.45 36.43 -19.72
CA GLU A 96 -18.36 36.25 -18.76
C GLU A 96 -18.33 37.40 -17.75
N ILE A 97 -18.38 37.06 -16.46
CA ILE A 97 -18.35 38.02 -15.36
C ILE A 97 -17.25 37.68 -14.36
N GLU A 98 -16.82 38.66 -13.60
CA GLU A 98 -15.86 38.48 -12.51
C GLU A 98 -16.59 38.14 -11.20
N CYS A 99 -16.25 37.00 -10.58
CA CYS A 99 -16.70 36.66 -9.23
C CYS A 99 -15.62 37.02 -8.21
N SER A 100 -15.87 38.05 -7.38
CA SER A 100 -15.04 38.36 -6.22
C SER A 100 -15.32 37.35 -5.10
N ILE A 101 -14.31 36.58 -4.69
CA ILE A 101 -14.43 35.56 -3.64
C ILE A 101 -13.94 36.15 -2.32
N ASN A 102 -14.88 36.39 -1.40
CA ASN A 102 -14.63 36.99 -0.07
C ASN A 102 -13.84 38.32 -0.09
N GLY A 103 -13.76 39.01 -1.23
CA GLY A 103 -12.97 40.21 -1.41
C GLY A 103 -11.45 39.99 -1.51
N GLU A 104 -10.96 38.75 -1.60
CA GLU A 104 -9.52 38.45 -1.61
C GLU A 104 -8.95 38.25 -3.02
N TYR A 105 -9.69 37.56 -3.88
CA TYR A 105 -9.29 37.27 -5.25
C TYR A 105 -10.53 37.06 -6.13
N SER A 106 -10.30 37.06 -7.43
CA SER A 106 -11.37 36.93 -8.42
C SER A 106 -11.23 35.69 -9.28
N VAL A 107 -12.37 35.15 -9.71
CA VAL A 107 -12.46 33.99 -10.60
C VAL A 107 -13.38 34.34 -11.77
N ALA A 108 -12.99 33.90 -12.97
CA ALA A 108 -13.85 34.02 -14.16
C ALA A 108 -15.08 33.13 -14.00
N CYS A 109 -16.26 33.75 -14.04
CA CYS A 109 -17.57 33.13 -13.93
C CYS A 109 -18.35 33.33 -15.22
N ARG A 110 -19.44 32.58 -15.36
CA ARG A 110 -20.41 32.81 -16.43
C ARG A 110 -21.72 33.32 -15.86
N ARG A 111 -22.41 34.16 -16.60
CA ARG A 111 -23.74 34.66 -16.31
C ARG A 111 -24.64 34.31 -17.47
N ASP A 112 -25.79 33.75 -17.16
CA ASP A 112 -26.89 33.55 -18.10
C ASP A 112 -28.13 34.17 -17.45
N HIS A 113 -28.57 35.30 -17.99
CA HIS A 113 -29.64 36.13 -17.40
C HIS A 113 -29.42 36.51 -15.92
N ASP A 114 -30.16 35.89 -14.99
CA ASP A 114 -30.09 36.10 -13.53
C ASP A 114 -29.24 35.04 -12.81
N GLN A 115 -28.78 34.02 -13.52
CA GLN A 115 -28.00 32.93 -12.96
C GLN A 115 -26.51 33.16 -13.14
N VAL A 116 -25.75 32.88 -12.08
CA VAL A 116 -24.29 32.92 -12.08
C VAL A 116 -23.74 31.50 -11.93
N TYR A 117 -22.91 31.10 -12.89
CA TYR A 117 -22.25 29.82 -12.96
C TYR A 117 -20.79 29.98 -12.57
N VAL A 118 -20.41 29.33 -11.49
CA VAL A 118 -19.04 29.31 -10.97
C VAL A 118 -18.34 28.05 -11.48
N PRO A 119 -17.10 28.14 -11.99
CA PRO A 119 -16.43 26.98 -12.59
C PRO A 119 -16.13 25.89 -11.56
N PHE A 120 -16.41 24.63 -11.91
CA PHE A 120 -16.15 23.50 -11.01
C PHE A 120 -14.67 23.39 -10.63
N SER A 121 -13.75 23.82 -11.49
CA SER A 121 -12.29 23.91 -11.21
C SER A 121 -11.93 24.81 -10.02
N PHE A 122 -12.82 25.73 -9.65
CA PHE A 122 -12.75 26.51 -8.42
C PHE A 122 -13.50 25.81 -7.28
N ILE A 123 -14.78 25.50 -7.49
CA ILE A 123 -15.69 24.93 -6.46
C ILE A 123 -15.07 23.68 -5.82
N HIS A 124 -14.47 22.80 -6.62
CA HIS A 124 -13.94 21.53 -6.13
C HIS A 124 -12.74 21.68 -5.19
N LYS A 125 -11.94 22.73 -5.36
CA LYS A 125 -10.83 23.06 -4.44
C LYS A 125 -11.34 23.79 -3.21
N TYR A 126 -12.26 24.74 -3.41
CA TYR A 126 -12.76 25.59 -2.35
C TYR A 126 -13.61 24.84 -1.32
N PHE A 127 -14.46 23.92 -1.79
CA PHE A 127 -15.33 23.09 -0.94
C PHE A 127 -14.82 21.66 -0.73
N GLU A 128 -13.65 21.31 -1.29
CA GLU A 128 -13.04 19.97 -1.19
C GLU A 128 -13.94 18.80 -1.64
N ILE A 129 -14.68 19.04 -2.72
CA ILE A 129 -15.60 18.07 -3.35
C ILE A 129 -15.00 17.47 -4.62
N TYR A 130 -15.66 16.47 -5.20
CA TYR A 130 -15.13 15.66 -6.29
C TYR A 130 -16.10 15.61 -7.45
N GLY A 131 -15.57 15.54 -8.67
CA GLY A 131 -16.40 15.39 -9.85
C GLY A 131 -15.62 14.91 -11.06
N LYS A 132 -16.33 14.26 -11.98
CA LYS A 132 -15.77 13.78 -13.24
C LYS A 132 -16.86 13.74 -14.30
N ILE A 133 -16.46 13.89 -15.56
CA ILE A 133 -17.34 13.64 -16.69
C ILE A 133 -17.28 12.14 -17.00
N THR A 134 -18.45 11.51 -17.11
CA THR A 134 -18.62 10.13 -17.57
C THR A 134 -19.45 10.11 -18.85
N SER A 135 -19.17 9.17 -19.75
CA SER A 135 -19.95 8.95 -20.97
C SER A 135 -20.58 7.57 -20.86
N VAL A 136 -21.92 7.53 -20.96
CA VAL A 136 -22.70 6.30 -21.02
C VAL A 136 -23.61 6.42 -22.24
N ASP A 137 -23.50 5.47 -23.17
CA ASP A 137 -24.26 5.43 -24.42
C ASP A 137 -24.17 6.72 -25.27
N GLY A 138 -23.00 7.37 -25.26
CA GLY A 138 -22.74 8.60 -26.03
C GLY A 138 -23.26 9.88 -25.39
N VAL A 139 -23.92 9.81 -24.22
CA VAL A 139 -24.35 10.97 -23.44
C VAL A 139 -23.34 11.27 -22.34
N GLU A 140 -22.76 12.47 -22.38
CA GLU A 140 -21.89 12.94 -21.32
C GLU A 140 -22.69 13.43 -20.10
N LYS A 141 -22.25 13.02 -18.92
CA LYS A 141 -22.82 13.44 -17.64
C LYS A 141 -21.71 13.87 -16.71
N PHE A 142 -21.92 14.95 -15.97
CA PHE A 142 -21.05 15.34 -14.89
C PHE A 142 -21.52 14.69 -13.58
N GLU A 143 -20.73 13.77 -13.05
CA GLU A 143 -20.98 13.12 -11.76
C GLU A 143 -20.31 13.91 -10.65
N TRP A 144 -21.11 14.49 -9.75
CA TRP A 144 -20.66 15.18 -8.54
C TRP A 144 -20.67 14.22 -7.34
N SER A 145 -19.68 14.35 -6.46
CA SER A 145 -19.68 13.69 -5.15
C SER A 145 -19.11 14.60 -4.06
N HIS A 146 -19.76 14.62 -2.90
CA HIS A 146 -19.29 15.40 -1.74
C HIS A 146 -18.08 14.75 -1.05
N SER A 147 -17.94 13.43 -1.17
CA SER A 147 -16.88 12.66 -0.51
C SER A 147 -16.34 11.57 -1.44
N TYR A 148 -15.24 10.94 -1.04
CA TYR A 148 -14.76 9.70 -1.65
C TYR A 148 -14.85 8.57 -0.63
N SER A 149 -14.69 7.32 -1.09
CA SER A 149 -14.94 6.09 -0.32
C SER A 149 -16.41 5.71 -0.23
N LYS A 150 -16.66 4.46 0.17
CA LYS A 150 -18.01 3.89 0.28
C LYS A 150 -18.25 3.37 1.69
N VAL A 151 -19.49 3.53 2.14
CA VAL A 151 -20.00 2.90 3.37
C VAL A 151 -20.53 1.51 3.03
N TYR A 152 -20.34 0.58 3.96
CA TYR A 152 -20.83 -0.77 3.88
C TYR A 152 -21.84 -1.01 5.00
N HIS A 153 -23.04 -1.43 4.64
CA HIS A 153 -24.10 -1.79 5.58
C HIS A 153 -24.02 -3.30 5.88
N PRO A 154 -23.73 -3.69 7.14
CA PRO A 154 -23.68 -5.10 7.52
C PRO A 154 -25.04 -5.77 7.28
N LYS A 155 -25.05 -6.85 6.48
CA LYS A 155 -26.26 -7.64 6.20
C LYS A 155 -26.58 -8.65 7.31
N LYS A 156 -25.60 -8.96 8.15
CA LYS A 156 -25.68 -9.94 9.23
C LYS A 156 -24.93 -9.42 10.45
N LYS A 157 -25.30 -9.92 11.63
CA LYS A 157 -24.53 -9.68 12.86
C LYS A 157 -23.10 -10.15 12.68
N TYR A 158 -22.14 -9.37 13.16
CA TYR A 158 -20.73 -9.72 13.08
C TYR A 158 -20.44 -10.98 13.91
N ASP A 159 -19.78 -11.95 13.28
CA ASP A 159 -19.34 -13.21 13.88
C ASP A 159 -17.82 -13.33 13.68
N PRO A 160 -17.02 -13.44 14.77
CA PRO A 160 -15.57 -13.63 14.71
C PRO A 160 -15.10 -14.84 13.90
N ARG A 161 -15.98 -15.82 13.65
CA ARG A 161 -15.71 -17.02 12.82
C ARG A 161 -15.83 -16.72 11.32
N SER A 162 -16.52 -15.64 10.96
CA SER A 162 -16.74 -15.17 9.58
C SER A 162 -15.74 -14.07 9.19
N THR A 163 -16.01 -13.37 8.08
CA THR A 163 -15.20 -12.26 7.57
C THR A 163 -14.91 -11.22 8.66
N PHE A 164 -13.71 -10.65 8.62
CA PHE A 164 -13.34 -9.53 9.50
C PHE A 164 -13.77 -8.22 8.85
N THR A 165 -14.88 -7.64 9.32
CA THR A 165 -15.41 -6.36 8.82
C THR A 165 -15.64 -6.42 7.30
N THR A 166 -15.02 -5.51 6.54
CA THR A 166 -15.04 -5.43 5.07
C THR A 166 -13.70 -5.85 4.43
N PHE A 167 -12.83 -6.55 5.17
CA PHE A 167 -11.47 -6.89 4.72
C PHE A 167 -11.42 -7.90 3.57
N GLU A 168 -12.52 -8.53 3.18
CA GLU A 168 -12.61 -9.26 1.91
C GLU A 168 -12.29 -8.34 0.71
N ASN A 169 -12.56 -7.04 0.83
CA ASN A 169 -12.30 -6.06 -0.21
C ASN A 169 -10.88 -5.47 -0.14
N TYR A 170 -10.05 -5.88 0.83
CA TYR A 170 -8.75 -5.29 1.09
C TYR A 170 -7.64 -6.04 0.35
N ASN A 171 -6.84 -5.31 -0.42
CA ASN A 171 -5.61 -5.80 -1.04
C ASN A 171 -4.42 -5.15 -0.33
N VAL A 172 -3.97 -5.73 0.79
CA VAL A 172 -2.99 -5.10 1.68
C VAL A 172 -1.64 -5.02 0.99
N GLU A 173 -1.24 -6.11 0.37
CA GLU A 173 0.00 -6.34 -0.37
C GLU A 173 0.20 -5.38 -1.54
N VAL A 174 -0.88 -4.85 -2.15
CA VAL A 174 -0.80 -3.90 -3.27
C VAL A 174 -0.38 -2.51 -2.81
N ARG A 175 -0.67 -2.12 -1.56
CA ARG A 175 -0.43 -0.76 -1.05
C ARG A 175 1.04 -0.33 -1.22
N ASP A 176 1.26 0.93 -1.58
CA ASP A 176 2.60 1.48 -1.84
C ASP A 176 3.53 1.40 -0.63
N ARG A 177 2.95 1.52 0.58
CA ARG A 177 3.68 1.37 1.85
C ARG A 177 4.04 -0.08 2.20
N VAL A 178 3.70 -1.06 1.36
CA VAL A 178 4.21 -2.44 1.45
C VAL A 178 5.39 -2.54 0.49
N LYS A 179 6.59 -2.66 1.05
CA LYS A 179 7.85 -2.82 0.30
C LYS A 179 7.80 -4.08 -0.55
N CYS A 180 7.47 -5.20 0.09
CA CYS A 180 7.34 -6.51 -0.52
C CYS A 180 6.68 -7.50 0.45
N ILE A 181 6.40 -8.71 -0.01
CA ILE A 181 6.16 -9.86 0.87
C ILE A 181 7.51 -10.54 1.13
N SER A 182 7.93 -10.63 2.38
CA SER A 182 9.22 -11.23 2.76
C SER A 182 9.35 -12.64 2.20
N GLY A 183 10.48 -12.97 1.56
CA GLY A 183 10.79 -14.32 1.12
C GLY A 183 10.95 -15.33 2.27
N ILE A 184 11.47 -14.85 3.41
CA ILE A 184 11.69 -15.65 4.62
C ILE A 184 10.37 -15.88 5.38
N GLU A 185 9.73 -14.80 5.81
CA GLU A 185 8.56 -14.85 6.69
C GLU A 185 7.20 -15.03 5.97
N GLY A 186 7.11 -14.77 4.67
CA GLY A 186 5.85 -14.85 3.91
C GLY A 186 4.81 -13.79 4.28
N VAL A 187 5.22 -12.71 4.95
CA VAL A 187 4.36 -11.59 5.40
C VAL A 187 4.87 -10.24 4.87
N PRO A 188 4.02 -9.20 4.80
CA PRO A 188 4.42 -7.90 4.26
C PRO A 188 5.48 -7.19 5.13
N VAL A 189 6.39 -6.50 4.45
CA VAL A 189 7.34 -5.53 5.04
C VAL A 189 6.88 -4.12 4.71
N SER A 190 6.80 -3.26 5.72
CA SER A 190 6.30 -1.88 5.59
C SER A 190 7.43 -0.88 5.36
N THR A 191 7.18 0.15 4.56
CA THR A 191 8.03 1.36 4.45
C THR A 191 7.40 2.60 5.07
N GLN A 192 6.28 2.47 5.80
CA GLN A 192 5.40 3.59 6.16
C GLN A 192 6.11 4.73 6.90
N TRP A 193 7.10 4.43 7.73
CA TRP A 193 7.89 5.42 8.48
C TRP A 193 9.40 5.19 8.39
N GLU A 194 9.84 4.12 7.74
CA GLU A 194 11.25 3.73 7.63
C GLU A 194 11.50 3.14 6.23
N PRO A 195 12.19 3.87 5.33
CA PRO A 195 12.43 3.43 3.95
C PRO A 195 13.18 2.10 3.82
N ARG A 196 14.04 1.77 4.80
CA ARG A 196 14.76 0.49 4.82
C ARG A 196 13.82 -0.71 4.85
N GLY A 197 12.64 -0.53 5.45
CA GLY A 197 11.61 -1.55 5.57
C GLY A 197 11.63 -2.21 6.94
N PHE A 198 10.45 -2.45 7.50
CA PHE A 198 10.29 -3.11 8.80
C PHE A 198 9.01 -3.92 8.87
N PHE A 199 8.98 -4.94 9.73
CA PHE A 199 7.77 -5.71 9.99
C PHE A 199 6.83 -4.90 10.88
N TYR A 200 5.73 -4.42 10.31
CA TYR A 200 4.71 -3.67 11.04
C TYR A 200 3.56 -4.59 11.46
N PRO A 201 3.35 -4.87 12.76
CA PRO A 201 2.38 -5.87 13.21
C PRO A 201 0.95 -5.59 12.75
N THR A 202 0.51 -4.33 12.75
CA THR A 202 -0.81 -3.94 12.22
C THR A 202 -0.96 -4.33 10.75
N GLN A 203 0.05 -4.08 9.91
CA GLN A 203 -0.01 -4.38 8.48
C GLN A 203 -0.02 -5.90 8.24
N ILE A 204 0.77 -6.65 8.99
CA ILE A 204 0.83 -8.12 8.91
C ILE A 204 -0.51 -8.73 9.34
N ALA A 205 -1.10 -8.23 10.42
CA ALA A 205 -2.39 -8.72 10.88
C ALA A 205 -3.52 -8.36 9.89
N GLN A 206 -3.52 -7.15 9.32
CA GLN A 206 -4.45 -6.79 8.24
C GLN A 206 -4.30 -7.70 7.01
N PHE A 207 -3.08 -8.05 6.63
CA PHE A 207 -2.82 -9.00 5.54
C PHE A 207 -3.43 -10.37 5.85
N GLY A 208 -3.20 -10.89 7.06
CA GLY A 208 -3.83 -12.13 7.52
C GLY A 208 -5.35 -12.07 7.49
N LEU A 209 -5.96 -11.05 8.09
CA LEU A 209 -7.42 -10.89 8.15
C LEU A 209 -8.06 -10.70 6.77
N ALA A 210 -7.40 -10.00 5.85
CA ALA A 210 -7.88 -9.86 4.47
C ALA A 210 -7.87 -11.20 3.74
N HIS A 211 -6.79 -11.97 3.80
CA HIS A 211 -6.76 -13.30 3.22
C HIS A 211 -7.75 -14.25 3.90
N TYR A 212 -7.92 -14.18 5.22
CA TYR A 212 -8.95 -14.96 5.92
C TYR A 212 -10.36 -14.66 5.38
N SER A 213 -10.73 -13.39 5.27
CA SER A 213 -12.05 -12.98 4.77
C SER A 213 -12.24 -13.42 3.31
N LYS A 214 -11.24 -13.21 2.45
CA LYS A 214 -11.30 -13.65 1.04
C LYS A 214 -11.46 -15.17 0.90
N ASN A 215 -10.79 -15.96 1.75
CA ASN A 215 -10.94 -17.42 1.74
C ASN A 215 -12.38 -17.88 2.02
N ILE A 216 -13.19 -17.06 2.70
CA ILE A 216 -14.59 -17.36 3.01
C ILE A 216 -15.51 -16.90 1.88
N THR A 217 -15.20 -15.77 1.23
CA THR A 217 -16.09 -15.11 0.26
C THR A 217 -15.80 -15.46 -1.19
N GLU A 218 -14.54 -15.75 -1.53
CA GLU A 218 -14.12 -16.09 -2.89
C GLU A 218 -14.36 -17.59 -3.18
N PRO A 219 -14.57 -17.98 -4.46
CA PRO A 219 -14.69 -19.38 -4.82
C PRO A 219 -13.39 -20.16 -4.51
N PRO A 220 -13.47 -21.49 -4.31
CA PRO A 220 -12.29 -22.33 -4.14
C PRO A 220 -11.24 -22.08 -5.23
N PRO A 221 -9.95 -22.03 -4.87
CA PRO A 221 -8.92 -21.70 -5.85
C PRO A 221 -8.83 -22.78 -6.92
N ARG A 222 -8.65 -22.36 -8.16
CA ARG A 222 -8.19 -23.28 -9.21
C ARG A 222 -6.75 -23.64 -8.92
N VAL A 223 -6.42 -24.93 -8.93
CA VAL A 223 -5.09 -25.44 -8.63
C VAL A 223 -4.62 -26.32 -9.78
N LYS A 224 -3.46 -25.99 -10.34
CA LYS A 224 -2.73 -26.84 -11.26
C LYS A 224 -1.51 -27.41 -10.56
N ILE A 225 -1.48 -28.73 -10.40
CA ILE A 225 -0.31 -29.47 -9.94
C ILE A 225 0.65 -29.58 -11.12
N LEU A 226 1.88 -29.10 -10.95
CA LEU A 226 2.93 -29.19 -11.95
C LEU A 226 3.78 -30.44 -11.71
N ASP A 227 4.23 -30.64 -10.48
CA ASP A 227 4.97 -31.84 -10.10
C ASP A 227 4.77 -32.16 -8.62
N ASP A 228 4.26 -33.34 -8.30
CA ASP A 228 4.11 -33.82 -6.92
C ASP A 228 5.05 -34.97 -6.55
N GLY A 229 5.96 -35.34 -7.45
CA GLY A 229 6.91 -36.45 -7.24
C GLY A 229 6.28 -37.85 -7.30
N GLU A 230 4.97 -37.97 -7.44
CA GLU A 230 4.25 -39.25 -7.37
C GLU A 230 3.34 -39.49 -8.58
N LYS A 231 2.26 -38.71 -8.70
CA LYS A 231 1.19 -38.91 -9.69
C LYS A 231 1.33 -37.97 -10.87
N PHE A 232 1.70 -36.72 -10.60
CA PHE A 232 1.90 -35.69 -11.59
C PHE A 232 3.40 -35.46 -11.72
N LEU A 233 3.98 -35.98 -12.81
CA LEU A 233 5.42 -35.97 -13.06
C LEU A 233 5.69 -35.18 -14.34
N GLU A 234 5.94 -33.87 -14.22
CA GLU A 234 6.25 -33.09 -15.41
C GLU A 234 7.65 -33.40 -15.97
N LYS A 235 7.82 -33.12 -17.27
CA LYS A 235 9.09 -33.28 -17.95
C LYS A 235 9.99 -32.06 -17.74
N TRP A 236 10.90 -32.18 -16.77
CA TRP A 236 11.99 -31.24 -16.57
C TRP A 236 13.05 -31.42 -17.64
N ILE A 237 13.61 -30.30 -18.11
CA ILE A 237 14.76 -30.27 -19.00
C ILE A 237 16.00 -30.09 -18.13
N VAL A 238 17.01 -30.91 -18.39
CA VAL A 238 18.23 -31.02 -17.58
C VAL A 238 19.41 -30.75 -18.52
N SER A 239 20.25 -29.77 -18.21
CA SER A 239 21.50 -29.53 -18.95
C SER A 239 22.43 -30.74 -18.87
N ASN A 240 23.31 -30.92 -19.87
CA ASN A 240 24.20 -32.09 -19.95
C ASN A 240 25.12 -32.26 -18.74
N ASP A 241 25.44 -31.17 -18.03
CA ASP A 241 26.29 -31.12 -16.84
C ASP A 241 25.49 -30.99 -15.54
N ALA A 242 24.16 -31.15 -15.61
CA ALA A 242 23.27 -31.12 -14.46
C ALA A 242 22.66 -32.51 -14.19
N MET A 243 22.20 -32.71 -12.96
CA MET A 243 21.53 -33.94 -12.53
C MET A 243 20.16 -33.59 -11.94
N MET A 244 19.19 -34.44 -12.23
CA MET A 244 17.88 -34.43 -11.60
C MET A 244 17.40 -35.86 -11.33
N THR A 245 17.01 -36.15 -10.10
CA THR A 245 16.46 -37.45 -9.68
C THR A 245 15.18 -37.24 -8.88
N ARG A 246 14.30 -38.25 -8.89
CA ARG A 246 13.14 -38.31 -8.00
C ARG A 246 13.41 -39.34 -6.91
N GLU A 247 13.40 -38.90 -5.67
CA GLU A 247 13.79 -39.70 -4.51
C GLU A 247 12.82 -39.49 -3.36
N PHE A 248 12.59 -40.52 -2.55
CA PHE A 248 11.79 -40.41 -1.35
C PHE A 248 12.53 -39.58 -0.29
N ASP A 249 11.89 -38.54 0.24
CA ASP A 249 12.42 -37.74 1.34
C ASP A 249 11.73 -38.13 2.65
N ALA A 250 12.52 -38.59 3.63
CA ALA A 250 11.98 -39.09 4.89
C ALA A 250 11.34 -38.00 5.77
N GLU A 251 11.75 -36.73 5.63
CA GLU A 251 11.21 -35.62 6.42
C GLU A 251 9.83 -35.22 5.92
N LEU A 252 9.67 -35.09 4.59
CA LEU A 252 8.38 -34.79 3.97
C LEU A 252 7.46 -36.01 3.80
N LYS A 253 8.01 -37.22 3.92
CA LYS A 253 7.32 -38.50 3.67
C LYS A 253 6.67 -38.55 2.28
N SER A 254 7.35 -37.99 1.29
CA SER A 254 6.91 -37.94 -0.10
C SER A 254 8.12 -38.02 -1.03
N ASN A 255 7.87 -38.36 -2.29
CA ASN A 255 8.90 -38.22 -3.31
C ASN A 255 9.15 -36.74 -3.61
N VAL A 256 10.42 -36.40 -3.80
CA VAL A 256 10.88 -35.05 -4.13
C VAL A 256 11.84 -35.11 -5.31
N ILE A 257 11.95 -33.99 -6.01
CA ILE A 257 12.97 -33.78 -7.02
C ILE A 257 14.24 -33.31 -6.32
N ARG A 258 15.33 -34.07 -6.44
CA ARG A 258 16.68 -33.57 -6.13
C ARG A 258 17.35 -33.09 -7.39
N PHE A 259 18.06 -31.97 -7.29
CA PHE A 259 18.78 -31.40 -8.41
C PHE A 259 20.16 -30.92 -8.01
N SER A 260 21.07 -30.94 -8.98
CA SER A 260 22.40 -30.35 -8.88
C SER A 260 22.81 -29.84 -10.26
N THR A 261 23.28 -28.60 -10.34
CA THR A 261 23.86 -27.99 -11.55
C THR A 261 25.34 -27.68 -11.33
N SER A 262 26.09 -27.48 -12.41
CA SER A 262 27.45 -26.95 -12.32
C SER A 262 27.44 -25.43 -12.04
N ASP A 263 28.63 -24.86 -11.81
CA ASP A 263 28.81 -23.41 -11.64
C ASP A 263 28.71 -22.64 -12.97
N HIS A 264 28.59 -23.33 -14.10
CA HIS A 264 28.37 -22.68 -15.38
C HIS A 264 26.96 -22.06 -15.43
N VAL A 265 26.87 -20.81 -15.90
CA VAL A 265 25.62 -20.02 -15.94
C VAL A 265 24.51 -20.71 -16.77
N SER A 266 24.89 -21.53 -17.74
CA SER A 266 23.97 -22.32 -18.58
C SER A 266 23.57 -23.68 -17.99
N SER A 267 24.15 -24.10 -16.87
CA SER A 267 23.81 -25.36 -16.20
C SER A 267 22.53 -25.17 -15.38
N GLN A 268 21.43 -25.76 -15.85
CA GLN A 268 20.10 -25.52 -15.30
C GLN A 268 19.26 -26.79 -15.32
N VAL A 269 18.35 -26.89 -14.35
CA VAL A 269 17.21 -27.80 -14.40
C VAL A 269 15.96 -26.95 -14.49
N TRP A 270 15.20 -27.03 -15.57
CA TRP A 270 14.06 -26.14 -15.75
C TRP A 270 12.83 -26.82 -16.34
N LEU A 271 11.68 -26.26 -15.98
CA LEU A 271 10.38 -26.64 -16.47
C LEU A 271 9.88 -25.54 -17.41
N LYS A 272 9.60 -25.91 -18.67
CA LYS A 272 8.98 -25.01 -19.64
C LYS A 272 7.48 -24.96 -19.41
N LEU A 273 6.94 -23.77 -19.23
CA LEU A 273 5.54 -23.52 -18.87
C LEU A 273 4.86 -22.58 -19.88
N ASN A 274 3.54 -22.59 -19.91
CA ASN A 274 2.73 -21.64 -20.66
C ASN A 274 1.42 -21.34 -19.91
N LEU A 275 1.53 -20.83 -18.68
CA LEU A 275 0.38 -20.61 -17.80
C LEU A 275 -0.01 -19.13 -17.79
N SER A 276 -1.26 -18.83 -18.12
CA SER A 276 -1.72 -17.45 -18.40
C SER A 276 -2.80 -16.93 -17.45
N GLN A 277 -3.29 -17.78 -16.54
CA GLN A 277 -4.48 -17.51 -15.70
C GLN A 277 -4.13 -17.38 -14.21
N ASP A 278 -3.31 -18.30 -13.71
CA ASP A 278 -3.03 -18.48 -12.29
C ASP A 278 -1.57 -18.16 -11.99
N PHE A 279 -1.31 -17.45 -10.88
CA PHE A 279 -0.01 -16.83 -10.58
C PHE A 279 0.43 -16.96 -9.12
N VAL A 280 -0.28 -17.74 -8.31
CA VAL A 280 0.18 -18.04 -6.95
C VAL A 280 0.94 -19.36 -6.99
N LEU A 281 2.28 -19.28 -6.98
CA LEU A 281 3.17 -20.43 -6.94
C LEU A 281 3.27 -20.95 -5.50
N SER A 282 3.19 -22.26 -5.32
CA SER A 282 3.53 -22.90 -4.05
C SER A 282 4.33 -24.17 -4.24
N MET A 283 5.28 -24.44 -3.34
CA MET A 283 6.08 -25.67 -3.32
C MET A 283 6.78 -25.86 -1.97
N ASP A 284 7.20 -27.08 -1.70
CA ASP A 284 8.18 -27.38 -0.67
C ASP A 284 9.58 -27.23 -1.29
N LEU A 285 10.44 -26.43 -0.66
CA LEU A 285 11.74 -26.07 -1.19
C LEU A 285 12.82 -26.19 -0.11
N LYS A 286 13.94 -26.81 -0.47
CA LYS A 286 15.16 -26.91 0.35
C LYS A 286 16.36 -26.64 -0.54
N LEU A 287 16.99 -25.48 -0.37
CA LEU A 287 18.14 -25.07 -1.17
C LEU A 287 19.43 -25.15 -0.35
N LYS A 288 20.53 -25.59 -0.99
CA LYS A 288 21.89 -25.40 -0.46
C LYS A 288 22.36 -23.95 -0.68
N PRO A 289 23.45 -23.51 -0.03
CA PRO A 289 24.03 -22.19 -0.26
C PRO A 289 24.39 -22.00 -1.73
N ASN A 290 24.30 -20.75 -2.22
CA ASN A 290 24.52 -20.37 -3.62
C ASN A 290 23.55 -21.01 -4.63
N SER A 291 22.44 -21.59 -4.16
CA SER A 291 21.37 -22.07 -5.02
C SER A 291 20.23 -21.06 -5.15
N SER A 292 19.45 -21.18 -6.22
CA SER A 292 18.29 -20.32 -6.50
C SER A 292 17.17 -21.05 -7.22
N MET A 293 15.95 -20.55 -7.02
CA MET A 293 14.80 -20.84 -7.86
C MET A 293 14.41 -19.58 -8.62
N THR A 294 14.25 -19.64 -9.95
CA THR A 294 13.86 -18.51 -10.77
C THR A 294 12.56 -18.79 -11.50
N VAL A 295 11.61 -17.85 -11.43
CA VAL A 295 10.36 -17.89 -12.19
C VAL A 295 10.41 -16.83 -13.26
N VAL A 296 10.14 -17.22 -14.50
CA VAL A 296 10.15 -16.32 -15.66
C VAL A 296 8.72 -15.96 -16.03
N LEU A 297 8.42 -14.65 -16.01
CA LEU A 297 7.17 -14.07 -16.45
C LEU A 297 7.37 -13.39 -17.80
N GLN A 298 6.56 -13.71 -18.79
CA GLN A 298 6.65 -13.12 -20.12
C GLN A 298 5.38 -12.34 -20.43
N ASN A 299 5.54 -11.10 -20.92
CA ASN A 299 4.44 -10.32 -21.45
C ASN A 299 3.96 -10.94 -22.78
N LYS A 300 2.65 -11.06 -22.98
CA LYS A 300 2.05 -11.68 -24.16
C LYS A 300 2.09 -10.77 -25.38
N ASP A 301 2.05 -9.47 -25.16
CA ASP A 301 1.93 -8.47 -26.23
C ASP A 301 3.25 -7.76 -26.52
N LYS A 302 4.13 -7.69 -25.51
CA LYS A 302 5.43 -7.01 -25.60
C LYS A 302 6.55 -8.03 -25.49
N LYS A 303 7.73 -7.69 -26.04
CA LYS A 303 8.97 -8.46 -25.83
C LYS A 303 9.56 -8.28 -24.40
N GLU A 304 8.72 -7.99 -23.41
CA GLU A 304 9.12 -7.78 -22.02
C GLU A 304 9.09 -9.12 -21.28
N THR A 305 10.21 -9.46 -20.64
CA THR A 305 10.37 -10.64 -19.80
C THR A 305 10.83 -10.17 -18.43
N VAL A 306 10.30 -10.76 -17.35
CA VAL A 306 10.72 -10.48 -15.98
C VAL A 306 11.17 -11.78 -15.32
N TYR A 307 12.29 -11.72 -14.61
CA TYR A 307 12.87 -12.84 -13.88
C TYR A 307 12.73 -12.61 -12.38
N LEU A 308 12.00 -13.48 -11.71
CA LEU A 308 11.83 -13.47 -10.26
C LEU A 308 12.73 -14.54 -9.65
N HIS A 309 13.84 -14.12 -9.06
CA HIS A 309 14.82 -14.99 -8.42
C HIS A 309 14.55 -15.11 -6.92
N TYR A 310 14.48 -16.32 -6.41
CA TYR A 310 14.37 -16.65 -5.00
C TYR A 310 15.68 -17.32 -4.58
N ILE A 311 16.50 -16.56 -3.87
CA ILE A 311 17.91 -16.87 -3.61
C ILE A 311 18.17 -17.16 -2.14
N THR A 312 19.21 -17.95 -1.87
CA THR A 312 19.68 -18.26 -0.52
C THR A 312 20.41 -17.07 0.14
N SER A 313 19.66 -16.02 0.48
CA SER A 313 20.17 -14.76 1.04
C SER A 313 19.24 -14.21 2.13
N LEU A 314 19.80 -13.39 3.03
CA LEU A 314 19.05 -12.59 4.00
C LEU A 314 18.58 -11.24 3.42
N GLN A 315 19.04 -10.87 2.23
CA GLN A 315 18.61 -9.65 1.56
C GLN A 315 17.11 -9.72 1.25
N LEU A 316 16.33 -8.76 1.73
CA LEU A 316 14.86 -8.81 1.63
C LEU A 316 14.38 -8.85 0.16
N ILE A 317 14.77 -7.82 -0.59
CA ILE A 317 14.44 -7.65 -2.00
C ILE A 317 15.47 -6.70 -2.64
N TYR A 318 15.85 -6.95 -3.88
CA TYR A 318 16.51 -5.98 -4.75
C TYR A 318 16.10 -6.23 -6.21
N ALA A 319 16.21 -5.22 -7.06
CA ALA A 319 15.85 -5.36 -8.47
C ALA A 319 16.80 -4.57 -9.35
N GLN A 320 17.16 -5.15 -10.49
CA GLN A 320 18.01 -4.56 -11.51
C GLN A 320 17.48 -4.95 -12.88
N GLU A 321 17.20 -3.97 -13.72
CA GLU A 321 16.64 -4.16 -15.07
C GLU A 321 15.37 -5.02 -15.04
N ASP A 322 15.41 -6.21 -15.64
CA ASP A 322 14.31 -7.16 -15.74
C ASP A 322 14.39 -8.27 -14.68
N HIS A 323 15.36 -8.19 -13.77
CA HIS A 323 15.58 -9.15 -12.70
C HIS A 323 15.16 -8.59 -11.33
N THR A 324 14.38 -9.36 -10.59
CA THR A 324 14.01 -9.08 -9.20
C THR A 324 14.42 -10.26 -8.35
N TYR A 325 15.07 -9.98 -7.22
CA TYR A 325 15.64 -10.98 -6.34
C TYR A 325 15.03 -10.87 -4.95
N TYR A 326 14.58 -12.00 -4.42
CA TYR A 326 14.03 -12.18 -3.09
C TYR A 326 14.92 -13.14 -2.30
N GLY A 327 15.46 -12.69 -1.17
CA GLY A 327 16.11 -13.58 -0.23
C GLY A 327 15.08 -14.46 0.48
N ILE A 328 15.23 -15.77 0.38
CA ILE A 328 14.38 -16.75 1.06
C ILE A 328 15.04 -17.35 2.30
N GLY A 329 16.17 -16.79 2.73
CA GLY A 329 16.96 -17.22 3.89
C GLY A 329 18.11 -18.15 3.52
N VAL A 330 18.97 -18.42 4.50
CA VAL A 330 20.18 -19.24 4.34
C VAL A 330 20.07 -20.62 4.98
N ASP A 331 19.00 -20.87 5.75
CA ASP A 331 18.81 -22.16 6.42
C ASP A 331 18.51 -23.26 5.41
N GLN A 332 19.27 -24.35 5.49
CA GLN A 332 19.09 -25.55 4.68
C GLN A 332 18.01 -26.48 5.26
N LYS A 333 16.80 -25.95 5.47
CA LYS A 333 15.64 -26.69 5.98
C LYS A 333 14.51 -26.67 4.96
N TRP A 334 13.62 -27.66 5.02
CA TRP A 334 12.41 -27.63 4.20
C TRP A 334 11.56 -26.42 4.56
N ARG A 335 11.11 -25.70 3.53
CA ARG A 335 10.24 -24.54 3.66
C ARG A 335 9.13 -24.64 2.62
N LYS A 336 7.90 -24.45 3.06
CA LYS A 336 6.77 -24.23 2.15
C LYS A 336 6.81 -22.78 1.67
N ILE A 337 7.12 -22.58 0.40
CA ILE A 337 7.14 -21.27 -0.25
C ILE A 337 5.79 -21.05 -0.94
N THR A 338 5.15 -19.91 -0.71
CA THR A 338 3.91 -19.49 -1.39
C THR A 338 4.04 -18.03 -1.84
N ARG A 339 4.03 -17.78 -3.15
CA ARG A 339 4.32 -16.47 -3.75
C ARG A 339 3.24 -16.06 -4.76
N ASP A 340 2.69 -14.85 -4.63
CA ASP A 340 1.97 -14.21 -5.73
C ASP A 340 2.98 -13.55 -6.65
N LEU A 341 3.22 -14.17 -7.80
CA LEU A 341 4.26 -13.77 -8.74
C LEU A 341 4.00 -12.38 -9.35
N ILE A 342 2.73 -11.96 -9.46
CA ILE A 342 2.41 -10.63 -9.99
C ILE A 342 2.69 -9.57 -8.94
N ILE A 343 2.35 -9.81 -7.68
CA ILE A 343 2.72 -8.92 -6.59
C ILE A 343 4.25 -8.82 -6.50
N ASP A 344 4.95 -9.95 -6.56
CA ASP A 344 6.41 -9.94 -6.45
C ASP A 344 7.10 -9.17 -7.59
N MET A 345 6.59 -9.30 -8.82
CA MET A 345 7.02 -8.49 -9.97
C MET A 345 6.74 -6.99 -9.76
N GLN A 346 5.51 -6.64 -9.36
CA GLN A 346 5.13 -5.23 -9.14
C GLN A 346 5.99 -4.57 -8.07
N LYS A 347 6.33 -5.30 -7.01
CA LYS A 347 7.22 -4.80 -5.95
C LYS A 347 8.67 -4.67 -6.42
N GLY A 348 9.14 -5.56 -7.28
CA GLY A 348 10.45 -5.41 -7.95
C GLY A 348 10.52 -4.14 -8.81
N TRP A 349 9.50 -3.87 -9.63
CA TRP A 349 9.44 -2.64 -10.44
C TRP A 349 9.36 -1.37 -9.61
N ALA A 350 8.64 -1.39 -8.48
CA ALA A 350 8.54 -0.25 -7.59
C ALA A 350 9.90 0.20 -7.02
N LEU A 351 10.89 -0.69 -6.91
CA LEU A 351 12.24 -0.36 -6.45
C LEU A 351 13.10 0.37 -7.47
N GLN A 352 12.79 0.25 -8.76
CA GLN A 352 13.58 0.85 -9.85
C GLN A 352 12.98 2.17 -10.34
N ASP A 353 12.21 2.86 -9.49
CA ASP A 353 11.43 4.04 -9.84
C ASP A 353 10.61 3.86 -11.14
N LYS A 354 10.09 2.64 -11.34
CA LYS A 354 9.03 2.33 -12.32
C LYS A 354 7.64 2.25 -11.65
N PRO A 355 7.26 3.09 -10.65
CA PRO A 355 6.04 2.88 -9.84
C PRO A 355 4.74 3.12 -10.64
N LYS A 356 4.84 3.65 -11.87
CA LYS A 356 3.69 3.86 -12.77
C LYS A 356 3.44 2.73 -13.78
N ARG A 357 4.28 1.69 -13.85
CA ARG A 357 4.01 0.50 -14.70
C ARG A 357 2.89 -0.35 -14.10
N LYS A 358 1.64 0.09 -14.27
CA LYS A 358 0.47 -0.77 -14.09
C LYS A 358 0.43 -1.76 -15.25
N SER A 359 0.94 -2.96 -15.03
CA SER A 359 0.78 -4.04 -16.01
C SER A 359 -0.20 -5.08 -15.46
N PRO A 360 -1.37 -5.24 -16.10
CA PRO A 360 -2.44 -6.07 -15.55
C PRO A 360 -2.11 -7.56 -15.66
N ARG A 361 -2.58 -8.36 -14.69
CA ARG A 361 -2.33 -9.81 -14.58
C ARG A 361 -2.54 -10.56 -15.91
N ASN A 362 -3.56 -10.16 -16.68
CA ASN A 362 -3.93 -10.78 -17.95
C ASN A 362 -2.87 -10.63 -19.06
N LYS A 363 -1.90 -9.72 -18.94
CA LYS A 363 -0.84 -9.49 -19.93
C LYS A 363 0.36 -10.39 -19.76
N PHE A 364 0.49 -11.09 -18.64
CA PHE A 364 1.62 -11.99 -18.39
C PHE A 364 1.24 -13.45 -18.51
N LYS A 365 2.27 -14.29 -18.69
CA LYS A 365 2.23 -15.74 -18.52
C LYS A 365 3.48 -16.20 -17.77
N ILE A 366 3.38 -17.30 -17.03
CA ILE A 366 4.52 -18.03 -16.50
C ILE A 366 5.11 -18.86 -17.65
N SER A 367 6.33 -18.54 -18.06
CA SER A 367 7.00 -19.20 -19.19
C SER A 367 7.98 -20.27 -18.73
N SER A 368 8.60 -20.12 -17.56
CA SER A 368 9.56 -21.11 -17.06
C SER A 368 9.71 -21.05 -15.54
N LEU A 369 10.07 -22.20 -14.97
CA LEU A 369 10.56 -22.35 -13.61
C LEU A 369 11.94 -23.00 -13.69
N ILE A 370 12.97 -22.35 -13.16
CA ILE A 370 14.38 -22.72 -13.30
C ILE A 370 14.97 -22.97 -11.92
N LEU A 371 15.74 -24.05 -11.79
CA LEU A 371 16.49 -24.42 -10.59
C LEU A 371 17.98 -24.38 -10.93
N SER A 372 18.75 -23.70 -10.08
CA SER A 372 20.20 -23.54 -10.21
C SER A 372 20.88 -23.77 -8.87
N GLY A 373 22.11 -24.29 -8.92
CA GLY A 373 22.85 -24.81 -7.77
C GLY A 373 22.39 -26.22 -7.41
N SER A 374 22.25 -26.50 -6.11
CA SER A 374 21.78 -27.79 -5.62
C SER A 374 20.72 -27.68 -4.52
N GLY A 375 19.81 -28.64 -4.49
CA GLY A 375 18.70 -28.65 -3.55
C GLY A 375 17.69 -29.74 -3.82
N ALA A 376 16.52 -29.57 -3.21
CA ALA A 376 15.36 -30.41 -3.43
C ALA A 376 14.08 -29.56 -3.49
N VAL A 377 13.13 -30.02 -4.30
CA VAL A 377 11.80 -29.40 -4.46
C VAL A 377 10.72 -30.48 -4.49
N GLY A 378 9.57 -30.20 -3.89
CA GLY A 378 8.39 -31.07 -3.91
C GLY A 378 7.10 -30.27 -4.02
N ASN A 379 6.01 -30.93 -4.38
CA ASN A 379 4.66 -30.36 -4.39
C ASN A 379 4.53 -29.03 -5.17
N VAL A 380 5.11 -28.96 -6.36
CA VAL A 380 5.10 -27.77 -7.22
C VAL A 380 3.70 -27.54 -7.78
N ARG A 381 3.07 -26.43 -7.41
CA ARG A 381 1.69 -26.09 -7.78
C ARG A 381 1.57 -24.62 -8.13
N VAL A 382 0.65 -24.31 -9.04
CA VAL A 382 0.23 -22.94 -9.34
C VAL A 382 -1.27 -22.83 -9.13
N ALA A 383 -1.71 -21.79 -8.43
CA ALA A 383 -3.11 -21.58 -8.08
C ALA A 383 -3.59 -20.16 -8.38
N SER A 384 -4.91 -19.99 -8.49
CA SER A 384 -5.53 -18.67 -8.62
C SER A 384 -5.32 -17.82 -7.35
N SER A 385 -5.38 -18.45 -6.17
CA SER A 385 -5.09 -17.86 -4.87
C SER A 385 -4.63 -18.91 -3.85
N SER A 386 -4.02 -18.47 -2.75
CA SER A 386 -3.64 -19.33 -1.61
C SER A 386 -3.86 -18.60 -0.28
N HIS A 387 -5.12 -18.20 -0.06
CA HIS A 387 -5.48 -17.34 1.08
C HIS A 387 -5.18 -17.97 2.44
N THR A 388 -5.46 -19.27 2.61
CA THR A 388 -5.17 -20.00 3.85
C THR A 388 -3.68 -19.95 4.22
N GLU A 389 -2.78 -20.11 3.24
CA GLU A 389 -1.34 -20.08 3.50
C GLU A 389 -0.87 -18.68 3.92
N HIS A 390 -1.35 -17.64 3.26
CA HIS A 390 -1.04 -16.25 3.62
C HIS A 390 -1.61 -15.86 4.99
N PHE A 391 -2.82 -16.33 5.33
CA PHE A 391 -3.41 -16.16 6.65
C PHE A 391 -2.55 -16.82 7.74
N TYR A 392 -2.17 -18.09 7.57
CA TYR A 392 -1.35 -18.78 8.55
C TYR A 392 0.11 -18.28 8.57
N ALA A 393 0.65 -17.72 7.50
CA ALA A 393 1.94 -17.02 7.53
C ALA A 393 1.88 -15.83 8.52
N ALA A 394 0.83 -15.02 8.45
CA ALA A 394 0.62 -13.92 9.40
C ALA A 394 0.42 -14.43 10.84
N ALA A 395 -0.39 -15.48 11.03
CA ALA A 395 -0.62 -16.06 12.37
C ALA A 395 0.66 -16.63 12.99
N ARG A 396 1.45 -17.38 12.23
CA ARG A 396 2.75 -17.92 12.70
C ARG A 396 3.73 -16.81 13.01
N TRP A 397 3.81 -15.78 12.16
CA TRP A 397 4.65 -14.62 12.42
C TRP A 397 4.27 -13.91 13.71
N LEU A 398 2.96 -13.70 13.96
CA LEU A 398 2.48 -13.09 15.20
C LEU A 398 2.86 -13.92 16.44
N VAL A 399 2.75 -15.25 16.39
CA VAL A 399 3.19 -16.10 17.51
C VAL A 399 4.70 -15.98 17.75
N ALA A 400 5.50 -16.01 16.69
CA ALA A 400 6.96 -15.98 16.78
C ALA A 400 7.50 -14.60 17.22
N ALA A 401 6.89 -13.51 16.76
CA ALA A 401 7.32 -12.14 17.02
C ALA A 401 6.82 -11.57 18.36
N GLN A 402 5.88 -12.26 19.04
CA GLN A 402 5.30 -11.78 20.30
C GLN A 402 6.35 -11.81 21.43
N ARG A 403 6.50 -10.68 22.14
CA ARG A 403 7.42 -10.56 23.28
C ARG A 403 6.80 -11.12 24.56
N ALA A 404 7.62 -11.24 25.61
CA ALA A 404 7.22 -11.81 26.90
C ALA A 404 5.98 -11.14 27.52
N ARG A 405 5.84 -9.81 27.36
CA ARG A 405 4.67 -9.03 27.82
C ARG A 405 3.45 -9.11 26.88
N GLY A 406 3.47 -9.98 25.87
CA GLY A 406 2.36 -10.18 24.94
C GLY A 406 2.27 -9.17 23.79
N GLY A 407 3.18 -8.20 23.73
CA GLY A 407 3.20 -7.17 22.70
C GLY A 407 3.98 -7.52 21.44
N TRP A 408 3.65 -6.81 20.36
CA TRP A 408 4.46 -6.72 19.15
C TRP A 408 5.08 -5.31 19.04
N PRO A 409 6.35 -5.13 19.43
CA PRO A 409 6.99 -3.81 19.38
C PRO A 409 7.17 -3.36 17.94
N VAL A 410 6.91 -2.07 17.68
CA VAL A 410 7.12 -1.45 16.37
C VAL A 410 8.57 -0.96 16.28
N PRO A 411 9.41 -1.52 15.40
CA PRO A 411 10.85 -1.19 15.32
C PRO A 411 11.12 0.06 14.47
N ALA A 412 10.26 1.08 14.56
CA ALA A 412 10.37 2.31 13.79
C ALA A 412 9.94 3.51 14.63
N ARG A 413 10.69 4.62 14.53
CA ARG A 413 10.33 5.88 15.17
C ARG A 413 9.05 6.43 14.55
N ARG A 414 8.17 7.00 15.37
CA ARG A 414 6.91 7.59 14.90
C ARG A 414 6.66 8.98 15.51
N ARG A 415 6.66 9.99 14.65
CA ARG A 415 6.15 11.34 14.94
C ARG A 415 4.65 11.42 14.66
N VAL A 416 3.81 11.55 15.69
CA VAL A 416 2.35 11.48 15.53
C VAL A 416 1.71 12.85 15.31
N ALA A 417 2.14 13.85 16.07
CA ALA A 417 1.64 15.21 16.01
C ALA A 417 2.77 16.21 16.34
N PRO A 418 2.74 17.43 15.78
CA PRO A 418 3.64 18.51 16.23
C PRO A 418 3.49 18.77 17.73
N GLY A 419 4.60 19.00 18.44
CA GLY A 419 4.60 19.28 19.88
C GLY A 419 4.43 18.05 20.79
N VAL A 420 4.23 16.85 20.23
CA VAL A 420 4.17 15.59 20.99
C VAL A 420 5.53 14.88 20.87
N PRO A 421 6.09 14.33 21.97
CA PRO A 421 7.31 13.52 21.90
C PRO A 421 7.17 12.37 20.91
N ASP A 422 8.23 12.13 20.14
CA ASP A 422 8.25 11.04 19.18
C ASP A 422 8.21 9.69 19.92
N LEU A 423 7.52 8.72 19.33
CA LEU A 423 7.52 7.34 19.80
C LEU A 423 8.79 6.67 19.29
N GLU A 424 9.72 6.39 20.19
CA GLU A 424 10.97 5.70 19.88
C GLU A 424 10.75 4.21 19.54
N PRO A 425 11.58 3.60 18.68
CA PRO A 425 11.47 2.20 18.30
C PRO A 425 11.30 1.28 19.51
N GLY A 426 10.33 0.38 19.44
CA GLY A 426 9.94 -0.49 20.56
C GLY A 426 8.57 -0.16 21.16
N TRP A 427 7.94 0.95 20.75
CA TRP A 427 6.57 1.29 21.14
C TRP A 427 5.55 0.25 20.67
N HIS A 428 4.40 0.19 21.35
CA HIS A 428 3.31 -0.73 21.06
C HIS A 428 2.06 0.02 20.60
N SER A 429 1.19 -0.64 19.83
CA SER A 429 -0.07 -0.06 19.37
C SER A 429 -1.25 -0.91 19.83
N ALA A 430 -2.28 -0.31 20.42
CA ALA A 430 -3.52 -1.03 20.74
C ALA A 430 -4.15 -1.65 19.49
N MET A 431 -4.10 -0.94 18.36
CA MET A 431 -4.60 -1.44 17.07
C MET A 431 -3.80 -2.66 16.57
N SER A 432 -2.48 -2.69 16.80
CA SER A 432 -1.67 -3.90 16.55
C SER A 432 -2.12 -5.05 17.46
N GLN A 433 -2.37 -4.77 18.75
CA GLN A 433 -2.86 -5.79 19.68
C GLN A 433 -4.22 -6.34 19.24
N GLY A 434 -5.18 -5.47 18.94
CA GLY A 434 -6.53 -5.83 18.49
C GLY A 434 -6.53 -6.72 17.25
N HIS A 435 -5.89 -6.26 16.16
CA HIS A 435 -5.80 -7.08 14.95
C HIS A 435 -5.03 -8.39 15.17
N GLY A 436 -3.94 -8.35 15.95
CA GLY A 436 -3.17 -9.55 16.29
C GLY A 436 -4.05 -10.58 17.01
N ILE A 437 -4.84 -10.14 17.98
CA ILE A 437 -5.83 -10.97 18.68
C ILE A 437 -6.85 -11.55 17.68
N SER A 438 -7.43 -10.73 16.80
CA SER A 438 -8.40 -11.18 15.79
C SER A 438 -7.84 -12.26 14.84
N VAL A 439 -6.57 -12.14 14.43
CA VAL A 439 -5.89 -13.17 13.61
C VAL A 439 -5.72 -14.46 14.40
N LEU A 440 -5.19 -14.36 15.62
CA LEU A 440 -4.87 -15.52 16.45
C LEU A 440 -6.12 -16.26 16.91
N ALA A 441 -7.19 -15.54 17.25
CA ALA A 441 -8.49 -16.14 17.60
C ALA A 441 -9.06 -16.95 16.41
N ARG A 442 -9.02 -16.39 15.20
CA ARG A 442 -9.42 -17.09 13.97
C ARG A 442 -8.53 -18.28 13.65
N ALA A 443 -7.22 -18.18 13.87
CA ALA A 443 -6.28 -19.26 13.62
C ALA A 443 -6.51 -20.43 14.58
N TYR A 444 -6.79 -20.14 15.85
CA TYR A 444 -7.22 -21.15 16.82
C TYR A 444 -8.56 -21.79 16.40
N HIS A 445 -9.56 -20.99 16.07
CA HIS A 445 -10.87 -21.49 15.67
C HIS A 445 -10.81 -22.44 14.47
N ARG A 446 -10.01 -22.11 13.44
CA ARG A 446 -9.89 -22.93 12.23
C ARG A 446 -8.98 -24.13 12.37
N GLY A 447 -7.87 -24.00 13.10
CA GLY A 447 -6.82 -25.01 13.14
C GLY A 447 -6.79 -25.87 14.42
N GLY A 448 -7.48 -25.45 15.48
CA GLY A 448 -7.45 -26.12 16.80
C GLY A 448 -6.14 -25.98 17.57
N ASP A 449 -5.11 -25.32 17.03
CA ASP A 449 -3.81 -25.19 17.69
C ASP A 449 -3.85 -24.16 18.83
N ALA A 450 -3.82 -24.67 20.05
CA ALA A 450 -3.89 -23.88 21.28
C ALA A 450 -2.74 -22.86 21.45
N ARG A 451 -1.64 -22.94 20.67
CA ARG A 451 -0.60 -21.90 20.65
C ARG A 451 -1.15 -20.54 20.25
N TYR A 452 -2.07 -20.50 19.29
CA TYR A 452 -2.68 -19.25 18.84
C TYR A 452 -3.57 -18.63 19.93
N LEU A 453 -4.41 -19.44 20.60
CA LEU A 453 -5.23 -18.96 21.72
C LEU A 453 -4.37 -18.42 22.87
N ARG A 454 -3.29 -19.13 23.24
CA ARG A 454 -2.36 -18.65 24.27
C ARG A 454 -1.71 -17.33 23.89
N ALA A 455 -1.28 -17.17 22.64
CA ALA A 455 -0.71 -15.91 22.17
C ALA A 455 -1.75 -14.76 22.18
N ALA A 456 -3.00 -15.03 21.80
CA ALA A 456 -4.08 -14.04 21.86
C ALA A 456 -4.34 -13.57 23.30
N ARG A 457 -4.41 -14.49 24.27
CA ARG A 457 -4.57 -14.16 25.70
C ARG A 457 -3.43 -13.30 26.24
N ARG A 458 -2.18 -13.64 25.90
CA ARG A 458 -1.02 -12.83 26.32
C ARG A 458 -1.09 -11.40 25.78
N ALA A 459 -1.65 -11.20 24.58
CA ALA A 459 -1.75 -9.88 23.98
C ALA A 459 -2.67 -8.90 24.75
N LEU A 460 -3.55 -9.41 25.62
CA LEU A 460 -4.39 -8.59 26.49
C LEU A 460 -3.59 -7.81 27.53
N HIS A 461 -2.43 -8.31 27.97
CA HIS A 461 -1.67 -7.72 29.07
C HIS A 461 -1.32 -6.24 28.82
N LEU A 462 -0.81 -5.90 27.63
CA LEU A 462 -0.41 -4.51 27.32
C LEU A 462 -1.58 -3.53 27.26
N LEU A 463 -2.79 -4.01 27.00
CA LEU A 463 -3.99 -3.18 26.99
C LEU A 463 -4.37 -2.71 28.40
N ASP A 464 -3.86 -3.37 29.45
CA ASP A 464 -4.05 -2.97 30.85
C ASP A 464 -2.86 -2.16 31.42
N VAL A 465 -1.74 -2.09 30.69
CA VAL A 465 -0.55 -1.35 31.13
C VAL A 465 -0.65 0.12 30.66
N PRO A 466 -0.47 1.12 31.55
CA PRO A 466 -0.45 2.53 31.15
C PRO A 466 0.58 2.84 30.07
N ALA A 467 0.26 3.74 29.14
CA ALA A 467 1.19 4.23 28.10
C ALA A 467 2.52 4.71 28.69
N ARG A 468 2.48 5.39 29.84
CA ARG A 468 3.69 5.84 30.56
C ARG A 468 4.60 4.73 31.06
N ALA A 469 4.08 3.51 31.24
CA ALA A 469 4.81 2.32 31.69
C ALA A 469 5.14 1.35 30.54
N GLY A 470 5.06 1.82 29.29
CA GLY A 470 5.36 1.03 28.09
C GLY A 470 4.21 0.17 27.56
N GLY A 471 3.00 0.36 28.11
CA GLY A 471 1.77 -0.23 27.59
C GLY A 471 1.04 0.67 26.60
N VAL A 472 -0.27 0.47 26.47
CA VAL A 472 -1.12 1.25 25.55
C VAL A 472 -2.41 1.76 26.18
N ARG A 473 -2.58 1.63 27.51
CA ARG A 473 -3.74 2.15 28.23
C ARG A 473 -3.60 3.65 28.50
N ALA A 474 -4.64 4.41 28.17
CA ALA A 474 -4.88 5.77 28.60
C ALA A 474 -6.21 5.84 29.38
N MET A 475 -6.40 6.94 30.10
CA MET A 475 -7.65 7.25 30.80
C MET A 475 -8.11 8.64 30.37
N TRP A 476 -9.36 8.77 29.95
CA TRP A 476 -10.02 10.05 29.76
C TRP A 476 -10.63 10.50 31.08
N MET A 477 -10.17 11.65 31.58
CA MET A 477 -10.61 12.25 32.85
C MET A 477 -10.58 11.26 34.02
N ASP A 478 -9.55 10.41 34.08
CA ASP A 478 -9.35 9.35 35.09
C ASP A 478 -10.53 8.36 35.27
N ARG A 479 -11.48 8.32 34.32
CA ARG A 479 -12.69 7.52 34.42
C ARG A 479 -12.90 6.54 33.27
N TYR A 480 -12.68 6.98 32.03
CA TYR A 480 -12.98 6.17 30.86
C TYR A 480 -11.70 5.59 30.26
N VAL A 481 -11.64 4.27 30.10
CA VAL A 481 -10.47 3.60 29.55
C VAL A 481 -10.37 3.86 28.06
N TRP A 482 -9.15 4.08 27.58
CA TRP A 482 -8.86 4.13 26.16
C TRP A 482 -7.63 3.29 25.81
N TYR A 483 -7.71 2.56 24.70
CA TYR A 483 -6.59 1.78 24.19
C TYR A 483 -5.96 2.55 23.02
N GLU A 484 -4.78 3.13 23.26
CA GLU A 484 -4.12 4.06 22.34
C GLU A 484 -3.56 3.35 21.09
N GLU A 485 -3.98 3.77 19.90
CA GLU A 485 -3.30 3.40 18.64
C GLU A 485 -1.83 3.84 18.68
N TYR A 486 -1.58 5.04 19.20
CA TYR A 486 -0.27 5.62 19.42
C TYR A 486 -0.15 6.07 20.89
N PRO A 487 0.60 5.35 21.76
CA PRO A 487 0.69 5.62 23.20
C PRO A 487 1.53 6.87 23.51
N THR A 488 1.02 8.01 23.09
CA THR A 488 1.65 9.33 23.13
C THR A 488 1.49 10.00 24.49
N LYS A 489 2.25 11.08 24.72
CA LYS A 489 2.21 11.88 25.93
C LYS A 489 2.09 13.37 25.55
N PRO A 490 0.95 14.04 25.79
CA PRO A 490 -0.30 13.49 26.31
C PRO A 490 -0.97 12.51 25.31
N PRO A 491 -1.94 11.69 25.76
CA PRO A 491 -2.68 10.78 24.87
C PRO A 491 -3.47 11.54 23.80
N LEU A 492 -3.67 10.91 22.65
CA LEU A 492 -4.35 11.54 21.51
C LEU A 492 -5.73 10.94 21.23
N PHE A 493 -6.06 9.76 21.77
CA PHE A 493 -7.38 9.16 21.65
C PHE A 493 -7.82 8.93 20.19
N VAL A 494 -6.98 8.27 19.38
CA VAL A 494 -7.32 7.95 17.98
C VAL A 494 -8.50 6.98 17.90
N LEU A 495 -9.57 7.37 17.18
CA LEU A 495 -10.86 6.65 17.19
C LEU A 495 -10.80 5.28 16.51
N ASN A 496 -10.35 5.24 15.25
CA ASN A 496 -10.38 4.01 14.45
C ASN A 496 -9.60 2.86 15.11
N GLY A 497 -8.40 3.14 15.64
CA GLY A 497 -7.54 2.14 16.27
C GLY A 497 -8.10 1.63 17.59
N PHE A 498 -8.78 2.49 18.35
CA PHE A 498 -9.50 2.08 19.56
C PHE A 498 -10.62 1.09 19.22
N ILE A 499 -11.47 1.41 18.23
CA ILE A 499 -12.57 0.52 17.84
C ILE A 499 -12.04 -0.82 17.31
N TYR A 500 -10.99 -0.83 16.48
CA TYR A 500 -10.36 -2.09 16.06
C TYR A 500 -9.80 -2.92 17.22
N THR A 501 -9.36 -2.26 18.29
CA THR A 501 -8.96 -2.95 19.53
C THR A 501 -10.17 -3.62 20.19
N LEU A 502 -11.31 -2.94 20.28
CA LEU A 502 -12.56 -3.51 20.79
C LEU A 502 -13.00 -4.73 19.98
N LEU A 503 -12.88 -4.70 18.64
CA LEU A 503 -13.19 -5.87 17.81
C LEU A 503 -12.29 -7.06 18.12
N GLY A 504 -11.00 -6.85 18.37
CA GLY A 504 -10.10 -7.92 18.80
C GLY A 504 -10.50 -8.53 20.16
N LEU A 505 -10.89 -7.68 21.12
CA LEU A 505 -11.40 -8.13 22.42
C LEU A 505 -12.69 -8.94 22.29
N TYR A 506 -13.63 -8.46 21.48
CA TYR A 506 -14.86 -9.18 21.16
C TYR A 506 -14.60 -10.52 20.49
N ASP A 507 -13.69 -10.55 19.50
CA ASP A 507 -13.30 -11.77 18.80
C ASP A 507 -12.77 -12.84 19.75
N LEU A 508 -11.85 -12.47 20.64
CA LEU A 508 -11.28 -13.40 21.60
C LEU A 508 -12.35 -13.91 22.56
N HIS A 509 -13.17 -13.03 23.13
CA HIS A 509 -14.23 -13.43 24.05
C HIS A 509 -15.18 -14.48 23.43
N VAL A 510 -15.66 -14.25 22.21
CA VAL A 510 -16.57 -15.18 21.54
C VAL A 510 -15.89 -16.53 21.23
N ILE A 511 -14.61 -16.51 20.87
CA ILE A 511 -13.84 -17.73 20.57
C ILE A 511 -13.47 -18.51 21.85
N GLU A 512 -13.30 -17.84 22.99
CA GLU A 512 -13.11 -18.49 24.30
C GLU A 512 -14.37 -19.20 24.79
N GLY A 513 -15.55 -18.79 24.33
CA GLY A 513 -16.84 -19.39 24.63
C GLY A 513 -17.59 -18.66 25.75
N GLU A 514 -18.92 -18.71 25.69
CA GLU A 514 -19.84 -17.95 26.56
C GLU A 514 -19.75 -18.34 28.05
N ASN A 515 -19.35 -19.58 28.35
CA ASN A 515 -19.21 -20.09 29.72
C ASN A 515 -17.87 -19.73 30.39
N SER A 516 -17.02 -18.92 29.73
CA SER A 516 -15.70 -18.54 30.25
C SER A 516 -15.73 -17.17 30.94
N ILE A 517 -15.02 -17.04 32.07
CA ILE A 517 -14.68 -15.73 32.64
C ILE A 517 -13.63 -15.09 31.70
N SER A 518 -14.11 -14.34 30.72
CA SER A 518 -13.26 -13.72 29.70
C SER A 518 -12.81 -12.34 30.14
N LEU A 519 -11.51 -12.17 30.42
CA LEU A 519 -10.91 -10.86 30.61
C LEU A 519 -11.13 -9.96 29.38
N ALA A 520 -11.10 -10.55 28.18
CA ALA A 520 -11.36 -9.82 26.95
C ALA A 520 -12.77 -9.22 26.92
N LYS A 521 -13.78 -9.95 27.43
CA LYS A 521 -15.14 -9.41 27.58
C LYS A 521 -15.17 -8.18 28.49
N LYS A 522 -14.58 -8.27 29.69
CA LYS A 522 -14.56 -7.12 30.61
C LYS A 522 -13.92 -5.90 29.95
N MET A 523 -12.76 -6.08 29.31
CA MET A 523 -12.05 -5.01 28.61
C MET A 523 -12.84 -4.44 27.43
N PHE A 524 -13.61 -5.28 26.73
CA PHE A 524 -14.53 -4.86 25.67
C PHE A 524 -15.67 -4.02 26.25
N ASP A 525 -16.32 -4.46 27.32
CA ASP A 525 -17.45 -3.77 27.95
C ASP A 525 -17.01 -2.38 28.49
N ASP A 526 -15.87 -2.32 29.19
CA ASP A 526 -15.28 -1.06 29.70
C ASP A 526 -14.91 -0.10 28.54
N GLY A 527 -14.40 -0.66 27.45
CA GLY A 527 -14.06 0.10 26.24
C GLY A 527 -15.30 0.59 25.48
N MET A 528 -16.37 -0.20 25.41
CA MET A 528 -17.65 0.19 24.79
C MET A 528 -18.33 1.30 25.58
N LEU A 529 -18.31 1.24 26.91
CA LEU A 529 -18.79 2.34 27.77
C LEU A 529 -18.04 3.65 27.46
N SER A 530 -16.72 3.57 27.33
CA SER A 530 -15.86 4.70 27.01
C SER A 530 -16.12 5.24 25.60
N LEU A 531 -16.22 4.36 24.59
CA LEU A 531 -16.56 4.73 23.22
C LEU A 531 -17.87 5.50 23.17
N LYS A 532 -18.95 4.96 23.74
CA LYS A 532 -20.28 5.57 23.71
C LYS A 532 -20.29 6.94 24.39
N THR A 533 -19.58 7.07 25.51
CA THR A 533 -19.49 8.35 26.23
C THR A 533 -18.72 9.42 25.42
N LEU A 534 -17.61 9.04 24.80
CA LEU A 534 -16.73 9.99 24.10
C LEU A 534 -17.12 10.21 22.63
N LEU A 535 -17.95 9.36 22.03
CA LEU A 535 -18.29 9.40 20.61
C LEU A 535 -18.74 10.79 20.10
N PRO A 536 -19.55 11.57 20.86
CA PRO A 536 -19.93 12.92 20.44
C PRO A 536 -18.75 13.88 20.27
N LEU A 537 -17.64 13.69 20.99
CA LEU A 537 -16.45 14.54 20.89
C LEU A 537 -15.73 14.41 19.54
N PHE A 538 -16.01 13.35 18.79
CA PHE A 538 -15.46 13.13 17.45
C PHE A 538 -16.38 13.68 16.34
N ASP A 539 -17.57 14.18 16.65
CA ASP A 539 -18.52 14.70 15.68
C ASP A 539 -18.28 16.19 15.42
N THR A 540 -18.06 16.57 14.16
CA THR A 540 -17.84 17.97 13.76
C THR A 540 -19.12 18.69 13.36
N GLY A 541 -20.22 17.96 13.21
CA GLY A 541 -21.43 18.44 12.54
C GLY A 541 -21.41 18.30 11.01
N SER A 542 -20.27 17.96 10.38
CA SER A 542 -20.18 17.76 8.92
C SER A 542 -19.10 16.75 8.50
N GLY A 543 -18.69 15.89 9.42
CA GLY A 543 -17.56 14.96 9.31
C GLY A 543 -17.20 14.42 10.69
N SER A 544 -16.07 13.73 10.81
CA SER A 544 -15.54 13.31 12.13
C SER A 544 -14.08 13.69 12.32
N PHE A 545 -13.66 13.85 13.57
CA PHE A 545 -12.25 13.98 13.93
C PHE A 545 -11.56 12.61 13.94
N TYR A 546 -10.28 12.59 13.57
CA TYR A 546 -9.46 11.39 13.61
C TYR A 546 -9.04 11.04 15.05
N ASP A 547 -8.77 12.08 15.84
CA ASP A 547 -8.28 12.01 17.21
C ASP A 547 -8.72 13.25 18.02
N LEU A 548 -8.52 13.22 19.34
CA LEU A 548 -8.91 14.31 20.25
C LEU A 548 -7.75 15.26 20.58
N ARG A 549 -6.77 15.42 19.68
CA ARG A 549 -5.61 16.31 19.93
C ARG A 549 -5.98 17.76 20.21
N HIS A 550 -7.14 18.21 19.74
CA HIS A 550 -7.63 19.56 20.00
C HIS A 550 -8.03 19.76 21.46
N PHE A 551 -8.51 18.71 22.13
CA PHE A 551 -8.75 18.73 23.57
C PHE A 551 -7.47 18.56 24.38
N THR A 552 -6.56 17.69 23.95
CA THR A 552 -5.38 17.35 24.77
C THR A 552 -4.19 18.28 24.58
N LEU A 553 -4.06 18.93 23.41
CA LEU A 553 -2.96 19.84 23.08
C LEU A 553 -3.39 21.30 22.94
N GLY A 554 -4.70 21.60 22.88
CA GLY A 554 -5.19 22.96 22.63
C GLY A 554 -4.86 23.47 21.21
N VAL A 555 -4.78 22.57 20.23
CA VAL A 555 -4.48 22.89 18.82
C VAL A 555 -5.70 22.70 17.92
N ALA A 556 -5.59 23.10 16.65
CA ALA A 556 -6.64 22.87 15.67
C ALA A 556 -7.02 21.36 15.57
N PRO A 557 -8.30 21.02 15.38
CA PRO A 557 -8.73 19.64 15.25
C PRO A 557 -8.10 18.91 14.06
N ASN A 558 -7.81 17.63 14.24
CA ASN A 558 -7.35 16.76 13.17
C ASN A 558 -8.56 16.09 12.51
N ILE A 559 -9.05 16.68 11.43
CA ILE A 559 -10.21 16.19 10.69
C ILE A 559 -9.87 14.87 10.01
N ALA A 560 -10.74 13.87 10.16
CA ALA A 560 -10.60 12.61 9.47
C ALA A 560 -10.93 12.80 7.98
N ARG A 561 -9.95 12.59 7.12
CA ARG A 561 -10.17 12.48 5.67
C ARG A 561 -11.23 11.41 5.34
N TRP A 562 -11.89 11.51 4.18
CA TRP A 562 -13.12 10.76 3.90
C TRP A 562 -13.00 9.22 3.98
N ASP A 563 -11.84 8.63 3.69
CA ASP A 563 -11.62 7.18 3.90
C ASP A 563 -11.57 6.78 5.38
N TYR A 564 -11.02 7.63 6.26
CA TYR A 564 -11.11 7.41 7.71
C TYR A 564 -12.52 7.69 8.23
N HIS A 565 -13.20 8.72 7.73
CA HIS A 565 -14.59 8.97 8.07
C HIS A 565 -15.48 7.76 7.70
N ALA A 566 -15.36 7.25 6.48
CA ALA A 566 -16.05 6.03 6.05
C ALA A 566 -15.65 4.81 6.90
N THR A 567 -14.39 4.69 7.32
CA THR A 567 -13.94 3.65 8.26
C THR A 567 -14.67 3.76 9.60
N HIS A 568 -14.78 4.96 10.17
CA HIS A 568 -15.52 5.18 11.40
C HIS A 568 -17.00 4.83 11.25
N VAL A 569 -17.64 5.23 10.15
CA VAL A 569 -19.05 4.87 9.85
C VAL A 569 -19.23 3.36 9.78
N ASN A 570 -18.37 2.65 9.04
CA ASN A 570 -18.41 1.20 8.90
C ASN A 570 -18.21 0.49 10.26
N GLN A 571 -17.29 1.01 11.08
CA GLN A 571 -17.05 0.50 12.43
C GLN A 571 -18.28 0.67 13.33
N LEU A 572 -18.94 1.83 13.30
CA LEU A 572 -20.13 2.08 14.11
C LEU A 572 -21.33 1.24 13.64
N TYR A 573 -21.53 1.08 12.33
CA TYR A 573 -22.57 0.18 11.82
C TYR A 573 -22.35 -1.27 12.27
N LEU A 574 -21.11 -1.73 12.30
CA LEU A 574 -20.76 -3.05 12.81
C LEU A 574 -21.06 -3.16 14.31
N LEU A 575 -20.58 -2.20 15.11
CA LEU A 575 -20.79 -2.20 16.56
C LEU A 575 -22.27 -2.09 16.95
N ALA A 576 -23.10 -1.37 16.18
CA ALA A 576 -24.55 -1.30 16.38
C ALA A 576 -25.25 -2.66 16.21
N GLY A 577 -24.62 -3.61 15.51
CA GLY A 577 -25.10 -5.00 15.46
C GLY A 577 -24.70 -5.84 16.68
N LEU A 578 -23.78 -5.34 17.50
CA LEU A 578 -23.25 -6.02 18.70
C LEU A 578 -23.83 -5.45 20.00
N ASP A 579 -24.05 -4.14 20.05
CA ASP A 579 -24.62 -3.40 21.18
C ASP A 579 -25.85 -2.61 20.70
N PRO A 580 -27.04 -2.81 21.31
CA PRO A 580 -28.29 -2.17 20.88
C PRO A 580 -28.39 -0.68 21.25
N ASP A 581 -27.40 -0.10 21.93
CA ASP A 581 -27.42 1.31 22.33
C ASP A 581 -27.59 2.24 21.11
N PRO A 582 -28.64 3.09 21.09
CA PRO A 582 -29.00 3.88 19.92
C PRO A 582 -27.92 4.90 19.52
N ILE A 583 -27.00 5.27 20.41
CA ILE A 583 -25.93 6.23 20.11
C ILE A 583 -25.06 5.78 18.93
N LEU A 584 -24.82 4.47 18.79
CA LEU A 584 -23.97 3.90 17.74
C LEU A 584 -24.64 4.03 16.38
N ILE A 585 -25.87 3.54 16.25
CA ILE A 585 -26.61 3.55 14.99
C ILE A 585 -27.02 4.97 14.57
N ASN A 586 -27.40 5.82 15.52
CA ASN A 586 -27.78 7.20 15.23
C ASN A 586 -26.57 8.03 14.77
N THR A 587 -25.40 7.79 15.36
CA THR A 587 -24.16 8.44 14.93
C THR A 587 -23.70 7.92 13.57
N ALA A 588 -23.75 6.60 13.33
CA ALA A 588 -23.42 6.02 12.03
C ALA A 588 -24.25 6.62 10.88
N LYS A 589 -25.58 6.70 11.06
CA LYS A 589 -26.50 7.29 10.07
C LYS A 589 -26.24 8.77 9.84
N ARG A 590 -26.00 9.53 10.91
CA ARG A 590 -25.70 10.96 10.81
C ARG A 590 -24.38 11.20 10.06
N TRP A 591 -23.33 10.46 10.41
CA TRP A 591 -22.02 10.52 9.76
C TRP A 591 -22.08 10.07 8.30
N GLU A 592 -22.81 9.01 7.98
CA GLU A 592 -23.08 8.65 6.59
C GLU A 592 -23.77 9.79 5.82
N GLY A 593 -24.68 10.52 6.46
CA GLY A 593 -25.28 11.73 5.88
C GLY A 593 -24.25 12.81 5.52
N TYR A 594 -23.20 12.98 6.32
CA TYR A 594 -22.14 13.96 6.06
C TYR A 594 -21.39 13.64 4.76
N MET A 595 -21.25 12.36 4.41
CA MET A 595 -20.66 11.94 3.13
C MET A 595 -21.47 12.38 1.90
N GLN A 596 -22.71 12.82 2.10
CA GLN A 596 -23.61 13.38 1.08
C GLN A 596 -23.80 14.90 1.22
N GLY A 597 -22.98 15.58 2.04
CA GLY A 597 -23.06 17.02 2.26
C GLY A 597 -24.13 17.46 3.26
N LYS A 598 -24.78 16.54 3.96
CA LYS A 598 -25.66 16.89 5.08
C LYS A 598 -24.82 17.46 6.23
N ARG A 599 -25.43 18.32 7.02
CA ARG A 599 -24.80 18.94 8.20
C ARG A 599 -25.75 18.81 9.38
N ALA A 600 -25.21 18.77 10.60
CA ALA A 600 -26.00 19.01 11.79
C ALA A 600 -26.64 20.40 11.70
N ALA A 601 -27.86 20.53 12.25
CA ALA A 601 -28.55 21.81 12.29
C ALA A 601 -27.71 22.82 13.10
N HIS A 602 -27.60 24.05 12.59
CA HIS A 602 -27.20 25.19 13.41
C HIS A 602 -28.41 25.70 14.20
N ASN A 603 -28.16 26.56 15.19
CA ASN A 603 -29.19 27.19 16.01
C ASN A 603 -30.06 28.19 15.26
#